data_AF-A0A4S0VU17-F1
#
_entry.id   AF-A0A4S0VU17-F1
#
_cell.length_a   1.000
_cell.length_b   1.000
_cell.length_c   1.000
_cell.angle_alpha   90.00
_cell.angle_beta   90.00
_cell.angle_gamma   90.00
#
_symmetry.space_group_name_H-M   'P 1'
#
loop_
_entity.id
_entity.type
_entity.pdbx_description
1 polymer ?
#
loop_
_entity_poly.entity_id
_entity_poly.type
_entity_poly.pdbx_seq_one_letter_code
_entity_poly.pdbx_strand_id
1 'polypeptide(L)'
;MRIKTRKELFSKVSPSLWRSKRFIGLSSDRAKLLHLYYLTCRHQNSAGCYHLPEGYAVADLGWSLEEYRTERKALQAADLIAYDDDTEEVFVRGWYVHCPPQNSNHAAGIISRIAEIESDAIGEILEAEFTEANKGRWATKAKKMVAENPQTADGEDENRSPF
;
A
#
# COMPACT_ATOMS: atom_id res chain seq x y z
N MET A 1 -34.89 0.66 3.51
CA MET A 1 -33.49 1.17 3.49
C MET A 1 -32.55 -0.03 3.54
N ARG A 2 -31.96 -0.44 2.42
CA ARG A 2 -30.99 -1.55 2.40
C ARG A 2 -29.69 -1.04 3.02
N ILE A 3 -29.40 -1.44 4.26
CA ILE A 3 -28.05 -1.34 4.80
C ILE A 3 -27.21 -2.25 3.90
N LYS A 4 -26.45 -1.69 2.96
CA LYS A 4 -25.37 -2.42 2.30
C LYS A 4 -24.39 -2.74 3.42
N THR A 5 -24.46 -3.94 3.98
CA THR A 5 -23.45 -4.47 4.88
C THR A 5 -22.14 -4.43 4.12
N ARG A 6 -21.29 -3.44 4.42
CA ARG A 6 -19.98 -3.31 3.81
C ARG A 6 -19.18 -4.50 4.30
N LYS A 7 -19.02 -5.50 3.44
CA LYS A 7 -18.31 -6.74 3.74
C LYS A 7 -16.80 -6.47 3.60
N GLU A 8 -16.28 -5.54 4.39
CA GLU A 8 -14.83 -5.32 4.50
C GLU A 8 -14.28 -6.44 5.38
N LEU A 9 -14.06 -7.59 4.78
CA LEU A 9 -13.45 -8.72 5.46
C LEU A 9 -12.11 -9.03 4.80
N PHE A 10 -11.08 -8.89 5.65
CA PHE A 10 -9.71 -9.38 5.53
C PHE A 10 -8.71 -8.45 4.84
N SER A 11 -7.96 -7.68 5.64
CA SER A 11 -6.54 -7.51 5.35
C SER A 11 -5.86 -8.87 5.54
N LYS A 12 -5.13 -9.34 4.52
CA LYS A 12 -4.49 -10.65 4.56
C LYS A 12 -3.13 -10.50 5.22
N VAL A 13 -2.94 -11.10 6.39
CA VAL A 13 -1.60 -11.28 6.96
C VAL A 13 -0.98 -12.52 6.31
N SER A 14 0.01 -12.31 5.44
CA SER A 14 0.70 -13.40 4.76
C SER A 14 1.49 -14.25 5.78
N PRO A 15 1.42 -15.59 5.72
CA PRO A 15 2.30 -16.45 6.52
C PRO A 15 3.80 -16.21 6.28
N SER A 16 4.16 -15.58 5.15
CA SER A 16 5.55 -15.17 4.89
C SER A 16 6.08 -14.14 5.88
N LEU A 17 5.21 -13.47 6.65
CA LEU A 17 5.62 -12.58 7.74
C LEU A 17 6.58 -13.28 8.70
N TRP A 18 6.29 -14.55 9.04
CA TRP A 18 7.12 -15.39 9.90
C TRP A 18 8.43 -15.87 9.25
N ARG A 19 8.71 -15.48 8.01
CA ARG A 19 10.00 -15.66 7.33
C ARG A 19 10.74 -14.34 7.09
N SER A 20 10.10 -13.19 7.38
CA SER A 20 10.72 -11.88 7.23
C SER A 20 11.81 -11.70 8.29
N LYS A 21 13.07 -11.62 7.85
CA LYS A 21 14.20 -11.37 8.75
C LYS A 21 14.07 -10.06 9.52
N ARG A 22 13.47 -9.03 8.89
CA ARG A 22 13.19 -7.72 9.51
C ARG A 22 12.20 -7.85 10.66
N PHE A 23 11.10 -8.57 10.43
CA PHE A 23 10.05 -8.80 11.44
C PHE A 23 10.54 -9.71 12.57
N ILE A 24 11.21 -10.81 12.23
CA ILE A 24 11.78 -11.74 13.24
C ILE A 24 12.87 -11.05 14.06
N GLY A 25 13.65 -10.16 13.44
CA GLY A 25 14.72 -9.41 14.08
C GLY A 25 14.27 -8.31 15.03
N LEU A 26 12.96 -8.03 15.14
CA LEU A 26 12.44 -7.10 16.14
C LEU A 26 12.72 -7.62 17.56
N SER A 27 13.37 -6.78 18.36
CA SER A 27 13.76 -7.11 19.74
C SER A 27 12.59 -7.16 20.71
N SER A 28 11.49 -6.47 20.40
CA SER A 28 10.30 -6.38 21.25
C SER A 28 9.12 -7.13 20.65
N ASP A 29 8.44 -7.94 21.46
CA ASP A 29 7.17 -8.56 21.07
C ASP A 29 6.05 -7.52 20.91
N ARG A 30 6.18 -6.36 21.58
CA ARG A 30 5.26 -5.24 21.37
C ARG A 30 5.44 -4.64 19.99
N ALA A 31 6.66 -4.43 19.48
CA ALA A 31 6.86 -4.04 18.08
C ALA A 31 6.17 -5.00 17.10
N LYS A 32 6.27 -6.32 17.33
CA LYS A 32 5.59 -7.32 16.50
C LYS A 32 4.07 -7.18 16.57
N LEU A 33 3.51 -6.99 17.77
CA LEU A 33 2.09 -6.73 17.97
C LEU A 33 1.64 -5.43 17.28
N LEU A 34 2.42 -4.36 17.37
CA LEU A 34 2.12 -3.09 16.72
C LEU A 34 2.13 -3.22 15.19
N HIS A 35 3.07 -3.98 14.63
CA HIS A 35 3.08 -4.25 13.20
C HIS A 35 1.84 -5.03 12.75
N LEU A 36 1.44 -6.05 13.52
CA LEU A 36 0.19 -6.77 13.27
C LEU A 36 -1.03 -5.84 13.39
N TYR A 37 -1.05 -4.96 14.39
CA TYR A 37 -2.10 -3.95 14.54
C TYR A 37 -2.20 -3.07 13.29
N TYR A 38 -1.10 -2.55 12.75
CA TYR A 38 -1.13 -1.78 11.52
C TYR A 38 -1.66 -2.59 10.31
N LEU A 39 -1.35 -3.89 10.25
CA LEU A 39 -1.89 -4.76 9.22
C LEU A 39 -3.40 -5.02 9.35
N THR A 40 -3.99 -4.87 10.54
CA THR A 40 -5.36 -5.36 10.82
C THR A 40 -6.31 -4.34 11.44
N CYS A 41 -5.85 -3.14 11.78
CA CYS A 41 -6.68 -2.13 12.43
C CYS A 41 -7.80 -1.62 11.51
N ARG A 42 -8.80 -0.99 12.11
CA ARG A 42 -9.97 -0.45 11.39
C ARG A 42 -9.64 0.69 10.41
N HIS A 43 -8.48 1.32 10.54
CA HIS A 43 -8.01 2.41 9.67
C HIS A 43 -7.37 1.89 8.39
N GLN A 44 -6.98 0.62 8.38
CA GLN A 44 -6.35 -0.06 7.26
C GLN A 44 -7.25 0.01 6.01
N ASN A 45 -6.64 0.26 4.84
CA ASN A 45 -7.32 0.22 3.54
C ASN A 45 -6.43 -0.36 2.41
N SER A 46 -6.98 -0.50 1.21
CA SER A 46 -6.28 -1.15 0.09
C SER A 46 -4.96 -0.49 -0.35
N ALA A 47 -4.73 0.78 -0.04
CA ALA A 47 -3.47 1.46 -0.35
C ALA A 47 -2.33 1.09 0.61
N GLY A 48 -2.62 0.42 1.74
CA GLY A 48 -1.60 0.11 2.74
C GLY A 48 -1.07 1.32 3.50
N CYS A 49 -1.57 2.52 3.17
CA CYS A 49 -1.31 3.79 3.84
C CYS A 49 -2.62 4.41 4.32
N TYR A 50 -2.59 5.00 5.51
CA TYR A 50 -3.74 5.65 6.13
C TYR A 50 -3.30 6.57 7.27
N HIS A 51 -4.10 7.61 7.50
CA HIS A 51 -4.03 8.44 8.68
C HIS A 51 -4.47 7.67 9.94
N LEU A 52 -3.64 7.68 10.98
CA LEU A 52 -3.89 7.03 12.26
C LEU A 52 -3.39 7.93 13.40
N PRO A 53 -4.29 8.72 14.01
CA PRO A 53 -3.93 9.51 15.17
C PRO A 53 -3.44 8.61 16.30
N GLU A 54 -2.37 9.01 16.98
CA GLU A 54 -1.73 8.17 17.99
C GLU A 54 -2.69 7.75 19.11
N GLY A 55 -3.65 8.63 19.46
CA GLY A 55 -4.67 8.37 20.47
C GLY A 55 -5.59 7.17 20.16
N TYR A 56 -5.87 6.89 18.88
CA TYR A 56 -6.64 5.70 18.49
C TYR A 56 -5.82 4.44 18.69
N ALA A 57 -4.55 4.45 18.25
CA ALA A 57 -3.66 3.30 18.40
C ALA A 57 -3.40 2.97 19.87
N VAL A 58 -3.12 3.99 20.68
CA VAL A 58 -2.91 3.88 22.12
C VAL A 58 -4.15 3.31 22.83
N ALA A 59 -5.34 3.80 22.49
CA ALA A 59 -6.59 3.30 23.07
C ALA A 59 -6.86 1.83 22.69
N ASP A 60 -6.66 1.46 21.42
CA ASP A 60 -6.88 0.09 20.95
C ASP A 60 -5.87 -0.90 21.55
N LEU A 61 -4.62 -0.49 21.73
CA LEU A 61 -3.53 -1.33 22.27
C LEU A 61 -3.49 -1.35 23.80
N GLY A 62 -4.08 -0.35 24.46
CA GLY A 62 -4.02 -0.17 25.91
C GLY A 62 -2.61 0.19 26.41
N TRP A 63 -1.82 0.91 25.59
CA TRP A 63 -0.44 1.29 25.91
C TRP A 63 -0.36 2.74 26.38
N SER A 64 0.78 3.14 26.94
CA SER A 64 1.11 4.56 27.04
C SER A 64 1.57 5.10 25.68
N LEU A 65 1.50 6.43 25.52
CA LEU A 65 1.99 7.10 24.31
C LEU A 65 3.49 6.90 24.11
N GLU A 66 4.26 6.88 25.21
CA GLU A 66 5.71 6.67 25.18
C GLU A 66 6.06 5.26 24.67
N GLU A 67 5.36 4.24 25.17
CA GLU A 67 5.52 2.86 24.71
C GLU A 67 5.16 2.74 23.23
N TYR A 68 4.02 3.29 22.80
CA TYR A 68 3.61 3.29 21.39
C TYR A 68 4.66 3.93 20.48
N ARG A 69 5.13 5.14 20.81
CA ARG A 69 6.15 5.85 20.01
C ARG A 69 7.48 5.10 19.97
N THR A 70 7.88 4.48 21.07
CA THR A 70 9.11 3.67 21.14
C THR A 70 9.04 2.47 20.19
N GLU A 71 7.94 1.72 20.23
CA GLU A 71 7.75 0.55 19.37
C GLU A 71 7.54 0.94 17.90
N ARG A 72 6.84 2.06 17.62
CA ARG A 72 6.71 2.61 16.26
C ARG A 72 8.07 2.97 15.66
N LYS A 73 8.93 3.65 16.43
CA LYS A 73 10.31 3.96 16.00
C LYS A 73 11.12 2.70 15.72
N ALA A 74 10.95 1.63 16.52
CA ALA A 74 11.59 0.35 16.24
C ALA A 74 11.13 -0.26 14.91
N LEU A 75 9.84 -0.15 14.57
CA LEU A 75 9.32 -0.58 13.26
C LEU A 75 9.85 0.26 12.10
N GLN A 76 9.95 1.59 12.26
CA GLN A 76 10.56 2.48 11.27
C GLN A 76 12.05 2.14 11.07
N ALA A 77 12.81 1.93 12.14
CA ALA A 77 14.22 1.55 12.09
C ALA A 77 14.44 0.19 11.42
N ALA A 78 13.49 -0.74 11.59
CA ALA A 78 13.47 -2.02 10.89
C ALA A 78 12.90 -1.92 9.45
N ASP A 79 12.56 -0.71 8.98
CA ASP A 79 11.95 -0.35 7.70
C ASP A 79 10.70 -1.22 7.37
N LEU A 80 9.96 -1.63 8.40
CA LEU A 80 8.70 -2.36 8.28
C LEU A 80 7.50 -1.42 8.05
N ILE A 81 7.65 -0.15 8.43
CA ILE A 81 6.71 0.92 8.17
C ILE A 81 7.46 2.18 7.72
N ALA A 82 6.78 3.05 6.98
CA ALA A 82 7.07 4.48 6.97
C ALA A 82 6.01 5.19 7.82
N TYR A 83 6.41 6.26 8.50
CA TYR A 83 5.50 7.05 9.34
C TYR A 83 5.92 8.50 9.29
N ASP A 84 4.93 9.39 9.22
CA ASP A 84 5.09 10.83 9.24
C ASP A 84 4.47 11.38 10.54
N ASP A 85 5.27 12.11 11.32
CA ASP A 85 4.83 12.67 12.60
C ASP A 85 3.89 13.87 12.46
N ASP A 86 3.94 14.61 11.33
CA ASP A 86 3.14 15.80 11.11
C ASP A 86 1.74 15.44 10.57
N THR A 87 1.66 14.46 9.67
CA THR A 87 0.38 14.02 9.09
C THR A 87 -0.22 12.81 9.80
N GLU A 88 0.51 12.20 10.74
CA GLU A 88 0.16 10.95 11.44
C GLU A 88 -0.22 9.80 10.48
N GLU A 89 0.37 9.79 9.28
CA GLU A 89 0.15 8.74 8.30
C GLU A 89 1.13 7.59 8.47
N VAL A 90 0.62 6.36 8.39
CA VAL A 90 1.42 5.14 8.43
C VAL A 90 1.29 4.39 7.12
N PHE A 91 2.42 4.05 6.51
CA PHE A 91 2.48 3.14 5.36
C PHE A 91 3.18 1.85 5.76
N VAL A 92 2.52 0.71 5.55
CA VAL A 92 3.13 -0.61 5.80
C VAL A 92 3.98 -1.02 4.60
N ARG A 93 5.29 -1.16 4.80
CA ARG A 93 6.24 -1.44 3.71
C ARG A 93 6.02 -2.82 3.10
N GLY A 94 6.15 -2.92 1.77
CA GLY A 94 5.94 -4.19 1.05
C GLY A 94 4.47 -4.60 0.94
N TRP A 95 3.53 -3.71 1.25
CA TRP A 95 2.09 -3.98 1.20
C TRP A 95 1.65 -4.62 -0.12
N TYR A 96 2.08 -4.08 -1.25
CA TYR A 96 1.63 -4.53 -2.58
C TYR A 96 2.15 -5.89 -3.02
N VAL A 97 3.19 -6.43 -2.36
CA VAL A 97 3.63 -7.81 -2.57
C VAL A 97 2.61 -8.78 -1.98
N HIS A 98 1.99 -8.42 -0.85
CA HIS A 98 1.07 -9.28 -0.10
C HIS A 98 -0.40 -9.01 -0.45
N CYS A 99 -0.72 -7.76 -0.72
CA CYS A 99 -2.04 -7.24 -1.05
C CYS A 99 -2.02 -6.54 -2.42
N PRO A 100 -1.65 -7.24 -3.52
CA PRO A 100 -1.63 -6.61 -4.83
C PRO A 100 -3.06 -6.24 -5.26
N PRO A 101 -3.23 -5.24 -6.15
CA PRO A 101 -4.53 -4.94 -6.74
C PRO A 101 -5.16 -6.19 -7.36
N GLN A 102 -6.49 -6.27 -7.40
CA GLN A 102 -7.15 -7.47 -7.95
C GLN A 102 -7.48 -7.34 -9.44
N ASN A 103 -7.66 -6.11 -9.91
CA ASN A 103 -8.00 -5.76 -11.29
C ASN A 103 -7.69 -4.26 -11.51
N SER A 104 -7.92 -3.76 -12.73
CA SER A 104 -7.63 -2.35 -13.08
C SER A 104 -8.46 -1.34 -12.30
N ASN A 105 -9.72 -1.66 -11.98
CA ASN A 105 -10.58 -0.75 -11.23
C ASN A 105 -10.13 -0.65 -9.77
N HIS A 106 -9.71 -1.78 -9.17
CA HIS A 106 -9.10 -1.78 -7.86
C HIS A 106 -7.78 -1.01 -7.85
N ALA A 107 -6.95 -1.15 -8.89
CA ALA A 107 -5.72 -0.37 -9.03
C ALA A 107 -6.00 1.14 -9.13
N ALA A 108 -7.00 1.55 -9.93
CA ALA A 108 -7.42 2.95 -10.02
C ALA A 108 -7.90 3.49 -8.67
N GLY A 109 -8.69 2.71 -7.94
CA GLY A 109 -9.13 3.07 -6.59
C GLY A 109 -7.98 3.23 -5.59
N ILE A 110 -6.94 2.38 -5.69
CA ILE A 110 -5.72 2.55 -4.89
C ILE A 110 -5.03 3.85 -5.28
N ILE A 111 -4.79 4.13 -6.56
CA ILE A 111 -4.16 5.38 -7.04
C ILE A 111 -4.90 6.62 -6.51
N SER A 112 -6.23 6.63 -6.55
CA SER A 112 -7.01 7.73 -5.99
C SER A 112 -6.74 7.94 -4.50
N ARG A 113 -6.60 6.86 -3.71
CA ARG A 113 -6.27 6.95 -2.29
C ARG A 113 -4.83 7.39 -2.04
N ILE A 114 -3.91 7.05 -2.94
CA ILE A 114 -2.52 7.51 -2.87
C ILE A 114 -2.46 9.02 -3.03
N ALA A 115 -3.22 9.57 -3.97
CA ALA A 115 -3.30 11.00 -4.19
C ALA A 115 -3.99 11.79 -3.05
N GLU A 116 -4.63 11.09 -2.10
CA GLU A 116 -5.22 11.68 -0.89
C GLU A 116 -4.22 11.74 0.29
N ILE A 117 -3.03 11.15 0.15
CA ILE A 117 -2.00 11.14 1.20
C ILE A 117 -1.42 12.55 1.33
N GLU A 118 -1.33 13.03 2.57
CA GLU A 118 -0.87 14.38 2.87
C GLU A 118 0.66 14.46 2.97
N SER A 119 1.32 13.39 3.39
CA SER A 119 2.79 13.30 3.48
C SER A 119 3.40 13.05 2.11
N ASP A 120 4.06 14.07 1.55
CA ASP A 120 4.81 13.96 0.29
C ASP A 120 5.85 12.82 0.36
N ALA A 121 6.57 12.70 1.48
CA ALA A 121 7.61 11.68 1.66
C ALA A 121 7.03 10.26 1.64
N ILE A 122 5.88 10.03 2.29
CA ILE A 122 5.21 8.72 2.22
C ILE A 122 4.60 8.50 0.84
N GLY A 123 4.02 9.53 0.22
CA GLY A 123 3.47 9.49 -1.13
C GLY A 123 4.50 8.98 -2.14
N GLU A 124 5.69 9.56 -2.15
CA GLU A 124 6.80 9.15 -3.03
C GLU A 124 7.19 7.67 -2.84
N ILE A 125 7.37 7.23 -1.59
CA ILE A 125 7.71 5.84 -1.26
C ILE A 125 6.63 4.89 -1.78
N LEU A 126 5.38 5.27 -1.57
CA LEU A 126 4.24 4.43 -1.89
C LEU A 126 4.04 4.32 -3.40
N GLU A 127 4.11 5.43 -4.14
CA GLU A 127 4.06 5.42 -5.60
C GLU A 127 5.17 4.56 -6.22
N ALA A 128 6.38 4.66 -5.68
CA ALA A 128 7.50 3.82 -6.10
C ALA A 128 7.21 2.34 -5.85
N GLU A 129 6.82 1.94 -4.63
CA GLU A 129 6.51 0.55 -4.31
C GLU A 129 5.31 0.00 -5.11
N PHE A 130 4.27 0.81 -5.30
CA PHE A 130 3.11 0.45 -6.10
C PHE A 130 3.51 0.21 -7.55
N THR A 131 4.36 1.08 -8.10
CA THR A 131 4.87 0.95 -9.46
C THR A 131 5.70 -0.31 -9.61
N GLU A 132 6.71 -0.52 -8.76
CA GLU A 132 7.57 -1.71 -8.81
C GLU A 132 6.76 -3.02 -8.73
N ALA A 133 5.83 -3.11 -7.77
CA ALA A 133 5.03 -4.32 -7.57
C ALA A 133 4.11 -4.65 -8.76
N ASN A 134 3.76 -3.65 -9.58
CA ASN A 134 2.80 -3.79 -10.68
C ASN A 134 3.42 -3.70 -12.08
N LYS A 135 4.73 -3.45 -12.24
CA LYS A 135 5.45 -3.41 -13.53
C LYS A 135 5.06 -4.57 -14.47
N GLY A 136 5.00 -5.81 -13.96
CA GLY A 136 4.63 -6.99 -14.76
C GLY A 136 3.15 -7.07 -15.17
N ARG A 137 2.25 -6.45 -14.39
CA ARG A 137 0.80 -6.43 -14.67
C ARG A 137 0.46 -5.43 -15.77
N TRP A 138 1.10 -4.27 -15.78
CA TRP A 138 0.93 -3.29 -16.87
C TRP A 138 1.55 -3.77 -18.17
N ALA A 139 2.69 -4.47 -18.14
CA ALA A 139 3.25 -5.13 -19.31
C ALA A 139 2.31 -6.20 -19.91
N THR A 140 1.60 -6.95 -19.04
CA THR A 140 0.62 -7.96 -19.48
C THR A 140 -0.65 -7.33 -20.02
N LYS A 141 -1.14 -6.25 -19.40
CA LYS A 141 -2.30 -5.48 -19.89
C LYS A 141 -2.00 -4.80 -21.23
N ALA A 142 -0.79 -4.24 -21.39
CA ALA A 142 -0.34 -3.66 -22.66
C ALA A 142 -0.30 -4.71 -23.77
N LYS A 143 0.27 -5.89 -23.50
CA LYS A 143 0.24 -7.03 -24.45
C LYS A 143 -1.19 -7.48 -24.79
N LYS A 144 -2.09 -7.50 -23.81
CA LYS A 144 -3.50 -7.90 -24.02
C LYS A 144 -4.29 -6.85 -24.81
N MET A 145 -4.09 -5.55 -24.57
CA MET A 145 -4.67 -4.46 -25.37
C MET A 145 -4.13 -4.45 -26.80
N VAL A 146 -2.84 -4.75 -27.00
CA VAL A 146 -2.24 -4.90 -28.34
C VAL A 146 -2.78 -6.15 -29.06
N ALA A 147 -3.01 -7.24 -28.34
CA ALA A 147 -3.63 -8.45 -28.91
C ALA A 147 -5.13 -8.29 -29.21
N GLU A 148 -5.85 -7.48 -28.42
CA GLU A 148 -7.28 -7.20 -28.59
C GLU A 148 -7.56 -6.06 -29.59
N ASN A 149 -6.56 -5.22 -29.91
CA ASN A 149 -6.67 -4.18 -30.92
C ASN A 149 -5.37 -4.04 -31.74
N PRO A 150 -5.11 -4.95 -32.71
CA PRO A 150 -3.86 -5.01 -33.48
C PRO A 150 -3.66 -3.86 -34.48
N GLN A 151 -4.61 -2.94 -34.63
CA GLN A 151 -4.62 -1.92 -35.70
C GLN A 151 -3.94 -0.58 -35.38
N THR A 152 -3.23 -0.43 -34.25
CA THR A 152 -2.47 0.81 -33.96
C THR A 152 -0.98 0.74 -34.30
N ALA A 153 -0.52 -0.31 -35.01
CA ALA A 153 0.89 -0.47 -35.35
C ALA A 153 1.28 -0.03 -36.78
N ASP A 154 0.32 0.11 -37.71
CA ASP A 154 0.63 0.45 -39.11
C ASP A 154 -0.13 1.72 -39.51
N GLY A 155 0.56 2.86 -39.47
CA GLY A 155 -0.04 4.15 -39.80
C GLY A 155 0.97 5.29 -39.97
N GLU A 156 2.15 5.00 -40.52
CA GLU A 156 3.05 6.03 -41.07
C GLU A 156 3.64 5.51 -42.39
N ASP A 157 2.93 5.69 -43.51
CA ASP A 157 3.50 6.31 -44.71
C ASP A 157 2.39 6.73 -45.69
N GLU A 158 2.72 7.68 -46.58
CA GLU A 158 1.89 8.29 -47.64
C GLU A 158 1.06 9.53 -47.24
N ASN A 159 1.74 10.61 -46.88
CA ASN A 159 1.50 11.87 -47.62
C ASN A 159 2.70 12.83 -47.56
N ARG A 160 3.70 12.57 -48.41
CA ARG A 160 4.61 13.63 -48.87
C ARG A 160 4.34 13.85 -50.37
N SER A 161 3.58 14.92 -50.62
CA SER A 161 3.29 15.52 -51.92
C SER A 161 4.52 15.55 -52.85
N PRO A 162 4.28 15.47 -54.16
CA PRO A 162 4.74 16.59 -54.98
C PRO A 162 3.64 17.09 -55.91
N PHE A 163 3.45 18.40 -55.88
CA PHE A 163 2.58 19.25 -56.70
C PHE A 163 1.13 19.42 -56.25
#